data_AF-A0A9E3CRT6-F1
#
_entry.id   AF-A0A9E3CRT6-F1
#
_cell.length_a   1.000
_cell.length_b   1.000
_cell.length_c   1.000
_cell.angle_alpha   90.00
_cell.angle_beta   90.00
_cell.angle_gamma   90.00
#
_symmetry.space_group_name_H-M   'P 1'
#
loop_
_entity.id
_entity.type
_entity.pdbx_description
1 polymer ?
#
loop_
_entity_poly.entity_id
_entity_poly.type
_entity_poly.pdbx_seq_one_letter_code
_entity_poly.pdbx_strand_id
1 'polypeptide(L)'
;EEPAPEFWSAEDKAAWDDVPAELRPVLKKYEQQRVEFVNEKAREAAAVREQARAEVARHAAMVAEAARWWGEAGPALQGAFADKWAQVDWRALADKNPSEWARLNQQRLDEAAMLAEAERRGQADRQAAEQRAAQELAEAREAEHQKLADKLPDFFGTQDAAAKTYDELGRFLLAKGIPVERINAVYEAPIIELALSALRFEQAQQHALRSAERAKQGQSARPTPTRIAPGPSFAKASEGNRQGDAVRQASARFRQSGGSSLDDAAELIRLNDL
;
A
#
# COMPACT_ATOMS: atom_id res chain seq x y z
N GLU A 1 21.36 -35.51 -37.54
CA GLU A 1 20.75 -34.23 -37.89
C GLU A 1 20.94 -33.27 -36.73
N GLU A 2 21.44 -32.06 -36.98
CA GLU A 2 21.59 -31.06 -35.91
C GLU A 2 20.27 -30.32 -35.69
N PRO A 3 19.75 -30.28 -34.45
CA PRO A 3 18.46 -29.66 -34.15
C PRO A 3 18.52 -28.13 -34.26
N ALA A 4 17.38 -27.53 -34.61
CA ALA A 4 17.18 -26.08 -34.66
C ALA A 4 17.40 -25.44 -33.28
N PRO A 5 17.80 -24.16 -33.21
CA PRO A 5 17.96 -23.44 -31.93
C PRO A 5 16.67 -23.40 -31.09
N GLU A 6 16.78 -23.63 -29.78
CA GLU A 6 15.62 -23.79 -28.89
C GLU A 6 14.77 -22.52 -28.73
N PHE A 7 15.37 -21.34 -28.86
CA PHE A 7 14.71 -20.05 -28.69
C PHE A 7 14.04 -19.51 -29.96
N TRP A 8 14.13 -20.25 -31.07
CA TRP A 8 13.45 -19.88 -32.32
C TRP A 8 11.94 -20.12 -32.23
N SER A 9 11.20 -19.32 -33.00
CA SER A 9 9.76 -19.48 -33.15
C SER A 9 9.43 -20.83 -33.79
N ALA A 10 8.18 -21.28 -33.65
CA ALA A 10 7.75 -22.54 -34.25
C ALA A 10 7.86 -22.53 -35.79
N GLU A 11 7.63 -21.37 -36.42
CA GLU A 11 7.75 -21.18 -37.87
C GLU A 11 9.22 -21.27 -38.32
N ASP A 12 10.14 -20.61 -37.62
CA ASP A 12 11.57 -20.64 -37.96
C ASP A 12 12.19 -22.03 -37.75
N LYS A 13 11.70 -22.78 -36.75
CA LYS A 13 12.09 -24.18 -36.52
C LYS A 13 11.60 -25.09 -37.63
N ALA A 14 10.39 -24.87 -38.15
CA ALA A 14 9.87 -25.64 -39.28
C ALA A 14 10.65 -25.35 -40.57
N ALA A 15 11.04 -24.09 -40.80
CA ALA A 15 11.87 -23.71 -41.94
C ALA A 15 13.34 -24.19 -41.84
N TRP A 16 13.79 -24.65 -40.68
CA TRP A 16 15.17 -25.14 -40.48
C TRP A 16 15.47 -26.44 -41.23
N ASP A 17 14.45 -27.26 -41.43
CA ASP A 17 14.59 -28.54 -42.15
C ASP A 17 14.86 -28.32 -43.64
N ASP A 18 14.44 -27.18 -44.19
CA ASP A 18 14.69 -26.77 -45.57
C ASP A 18 16.08 -26.12 -45.78
N VAL A 19 16.80 -25.80 -44.70
CA VAL A 19 18.14 -25.20 -44.79
C VAL A 19 19.17 -26.26 -45.18
N PRO A 20 20.05 -26.03 -46.18
CA PRO A 20 21.12 -26.95 -46.53
C PRO A 20 22.01 -27.32 -45.34
N ALA A 21 22.29 -28.61 -45.16
CA ALA A 21 23.04 -29.13 -44.00
C ALA A 21 24.42 -28.47 -43.80
N GLU A 22 25.07 -28.03 -44.89
CA GLU A 22 26.36 -27.34 -44.89
C GLU A 22 26.29 -25.93 -44.28
N LEU A 23 25.14 -25.26 -44.35
CA LEU A 23 24.94 -23.89 -43.86
C LEU A 23 24.43 -23.84 -42.41
N ARG A 24 23.79 -24.92 -41.94
CA ARG A 24 23.28 -25.06 -40.56
C ARG A 24 24.32 -24.75 -39.46
N PRO A 25 25.57 -25.28 -39.50
CA PRO A 25 26.57 -24.96 -38.47
C PRO A 25 27.04 -23.50 -38.52
N VAL A 26 27.09 -22.89 -39.71
CA VAL A 26 27.48 -21.49 -39.87
C VAL A 26 26.40 -20.56 -39.32
N LEU A 27 25.14 -20.79 -39.66
CA LEU A 27 24.01 -19.99 -39.15
C LEU A 27 23.86 -20.11 -37.64
N LYS A 28 24.00 -21.32 -37.08
CA LYS A 28 23.98 -21.54 -35.64
C LYS A 28 25.10 -20.79 -34.93
N LYS A 29 26.32 -20.80 -35.49
CA LYS A 29 27.46 -20.04 -34.96
C LYS A 29 27.19 -18.54 -34.96
N TYR A 30 26.65 -17.99 -36.05
CA TYR A 30 26.30 -16.56 -36.13
C TYR A 30 25.21 -16.18 -35.13
N GLU A 31 24.17 -17.01 -34.98
CA GLU A 31 23.10 -16.72 -34.03
C GLU A 31 23.58 -16.81 -32.59
N GLN A 32 24.45 -17.79 -32.28
CA GLN A 32 25.08 -17.88 -30.97
C GLN A 32 25.93 -16.64 -30.66
N GLN A 33 26.75 -16.19 -31.62
CA GLN A 33 27.51 -14.93 -31.49
C GLN A 33 26.61 -13.71 -31.30
N ARG A 34 25.46 -13.66 -31.99
CA ARG A 34 24.49 -12.58 -31.85
C ARG A 34 23.84 -12.57 -30.46
N VAL A 35 23.45 -13.74 -29.95
CA VAL A 35 22.88 -13.89 -28.59
C VAL A 35 23.93 -13.52 -27.53
N GLU A 36 25.17 -13.98 -27.68
CA GLU A 36 26.28 -13.62 -26.79
C GLU A 36 26.52 -12.11 -26.77
N PHE A 37 26.56 -11.47 -27.96
CA PHE A 37 26.70 -10.02 -28.09
C PHE A 37 25.54 -9.25 -27.46
N VAL A 38 24.29 -9.68 -27.69
CA VAL A 38 23.11 -9.04 -27.09
C VAL A 38 23.14 -9.18 -25.57
N ASN A 39 23.51 -10.35 -25.05
CA ASN A 39 23.65 -10.59 -23.62
C ASN A 39 24.77 -9.75 -23.00
N GLU A 40 25.91 -9.63 -23.67
CA GLU A 40 27.02 -8.76 -23.26
C GLU A 40 26.57 -7.30 -23.21
N LYS A 41 25.92 -6.80 -24.27
CA LYS A 41 25.38 -5.43 -24.30
C LYS A 41 24.30 -5.20 -23.26
N ALA A 42 23.46 -6.19 -22.99
CA ALA A 42 22.46 -6.10 -21.92
C ALA A 42 23.13 -6.00 -20.54
N ARG A 43 24.20 -6.77 -20.28
CA ARG A 43 24.99 -6.69 -19.05
C ARG A 43 25.73 -5.35 -18.92
N GLU A 44 26.36 -4.87 -19.99
CA GLU A 44 27.00 -3.54 -20.02
C GLU A 44 25.97 -2.45 -19.73
N ALA A 45 24.81 -2.47 -20.40
CA ALA A 45 23.75 -1.50 -20.18
C ALA A 45 23.16 -1.57 -18.75
N ALA A 46 23.07 -2.77 -18.16
CA ALA A 46 22.70 -2.92 -16.75
C ALA A 46 23.78 -2.31 -15.83
N ALA A 47 25.06 -2.60 -16.08
CA ALA A 47 26.17 -2.05 -15.30
C ALA A 47 26.24 -0.52 -15.37
N VAL A 48 26.06 0.07 -16.55
CA VAL A 48 26.03 1.53 -16.73
C VAL A 48 24.86 2.16 -15.96
N ARG A 49 23.67 1.54 -15.99
CA ARG A 49 22.52 2.02 -15.22
C ARG A 49 22.76 1.96 -13.71
N GLU A 50 23.35 0.87 -13.23
CA GLU A 50 23.69 0.74 -11.81
C GLU A 50 24.78 1.73 -11.38
N GLN A 51 25.80 1.97 -12.22
CA GLN A 51 26.80 3.01 -11.96
C GLN A 51 26.17 4.40 -11.91
N ALA A 52 25.33 4.75 -12.88
CA ALA A 52 24.62 6.03 -12.89
C ALA A 52 23.73 6.22 -11.65
N ARG A 53 23.01 5.17 -11.22
CA ARG A 53 22.21 5.18 -9.98
C ARG A 53 23.09 5.40 -8.76
N ALA A 54 24.22 4.70 -8.67
CA ALA A 54 25.15 4.84 -7.57
C ALA A 54 25.77 6.25 -7.51
N GLU A 55 26.11 6.84 -8.65
CA GLU A 55 26.61 8.22 -8.73
C GLU A 55 25.55 9.24 -8.28
N VAL A 56 24.31 9.12 -8.79
CA VAL A 56 23.20 9.97 -8.36
C VAL A 56 22.96 9.84 -6.84
N ALA A 57 23.00 8.62 -6.30
CA ALA A 57 22.84 8.39 -4.86
C ALA A 57 23.98 9.01 -4.04
N ARG A 58 25.23 8.93 -4.51
CA ARG A 58 26.38 9.58 -3.85
C ARG A 58 26.25 11.10 -3.86
N HIS A 59 25.87 11.69 -4.98
CA HIS A 59 25.63 13.13 -5.07
C HIS A 59 24.49 13.57 -4.16
N ALA A 60 23.38 12.82 -4.14
CA ALA A 60 22.26 13.09 -3.24
C ALA A 60 22.68 13.05 -1.76
N ALA A 61 23.50 12.07 -1.37
CA ALA A 61 24.03 11.95 -0.01
C ALA A 61 24.94 13.13 0.37
N MET A 62 25.84 13.54 -0.53
CA MET A 62 26.72 14.71 -0.30
C MET A 62 25.91 16.00 -0.11
N VAL A 63 24.88 16.22 -0.94
CA VAL A 63 24.00 17.40 -0.80
C VAL A 63 23.24 17.35 0.53
N ALA A 64 22.73 16.18 0.93
CA ALA A 64 22.04 16.03 2.21
C ALA A 64 22.97 16.30 3.41
N GLU A 65 24.22 15.82 3.35
CA GLU A 65 25.22 16.06 4.38
C GLU A 65 25.60 17.55 4.46
N ALA A 66 25.78 18.21 3.31
CA ALA A 66 26.04 19.65 3.25
C ALA A 66 24.87 20.47 3.81
N ALA A 67 23.63 20.10 3.48
CA ALA A 67 22.43 20.75 4.01
C ALA A 67 22.32 20.57 5.54
N ARG A 68 22.62 19.38 6.06
CA ARG A 68 22.65 19.11 7.50
C ARG A 68 23.73 19.92 8.20
N TRP A 69 24.97 19.86 7.69
CA TRP A 69 26.09 20.64 8.21
C TRP A 69 25.76 22.14 8.23
N TRP A 70 25.15 22.68 7.18
CA TRP A 70 24.73 24.09 7.16
C TRP A 70 23.61 24.39 8.16
N GLY A 71 22.67 23.46 8.38
CA GLY A 71 21.66 23.59 9.42
C GLY A 71 22.25 23.70 10.83
N GLU A 72 23.34 22.96 11.10
CA GLU A 72 24.03 22.94 12.38
C GLU A 72 25.02 24.11 12.55
N ALA A 73 25.83 24.38 11.53
CA ALA A 73 26.93 25.34 11.57
C ALA A 73 26.55 26.76 11.11
N GLY A 74 25.52 26.90 10.27
CA GLY A 74 25.10 28.17 9.67
C GLY A 74 24.83 29.28 10.70
N PRO A 75 24.01 29.04 11.74
CA PRO A 75 23.76 30.04 12.79
C PRO A 75 25.04 30.45 13.54
N ALA A 76 25.94 29.50 13.80
CA ALA A 76 27.22 29.79 14.45
C ALA A 76 28.15 30.63 13.56
N LEU A 77 28.16 30.39 12.26
CA LEU A 77 28.92 31.18 11.28
C LEU A 77 28.36 32.61 11.17
N GLN A 78 27.04 32.78 11.15
CA GLN A 78 26.40 34.10 11.19
C GLN A 78 26.74 34.85 12.47
N GLY A 79 26.71 34.18 13.62
CA GLY A 79 27.14 34.73 14.91
C GLY A 79 28.60 35.17 14.90
N ALA A 80 29.51 34.29 14.47
CA ALA A 80 30.94 34.59 14.37
C ALA A 80 31.24 35.76 13.42
N PHE A 81 30.51 35.88 12.30
CA PHE A 81 30.60 37.03 11.41
C PHE A 81 30.15 38.31 12.10
N ALA A 82 29.00 38.30 12.78
CA ALA A 82 28.51 39.45 13.51
C ALA A 82 29.51 39.89 14.60
N ASP A 83 30.03 38.94 15.38
CA ASP A 83 30.99 39.19 16.45
C ASP A 83 32.31 39.77 15.93
N LYS A 84 32.84 39.22 14.83
CA LYS A 84 34.08 39.72 14.20
C LYS A 84 33.97 41.20 13.83
N TRP A 85 32.86 41.61 13.23
CA TRP A 85 32.69 42.98 12.74
C TRP A 85 32.11 43.94 13.79
N ALA A 86 31.51 43.43 14.87
CA ALA A 86 31.06 44.22 16.01
C ALA A 86 32.22 44.80 16.83
N GLN A 87 33.39 44.14 16.82
CA GLN A 87 34.60 44.61 17.50
C GLN A 87 35.29 45.78 16.79
N VAL A 88 34.90 46.10 15.55
CA VAL A 88 35.49 47.20 14.78
C VAL A 88 34.76 48.50 15.10
N ASP A 89 35.48 49.48 15.65
CA ASP A 89 34.97 50.84 15.80
C ASP A 89 35.02 51.58 14.45
N TRP A 90 33.98 51.36 13.65
CA TRP A 90 33.85 51.89 12.30
C TRP A 90 33.92 53.42 12.24
N ARG A 91 33.47 54.11 13.30
CA ARG A 91 33.46 55.57 13.34
C ARG A 91 34.87 56.10 13.58
N ALA A 92 35.56 55.58 14.59
CA ALA A 92 36.94 55.95 14.84
C ALA A 92 37.86 55.58 13.67
N LEU A 93 37.59 54.44 13.01
CA LEU A 93 38.35 54.00 11.84
C LEU A 93 38.15 54.92 10.63
N ALA A 94 36.91 55.36 10.36
CA ALA A 94 36.62 56.31 9.29
C ALA A 94 37.32 57.66 9.51
N ASP A 95 37.34 58.14 10.74
CA ASP A 95 37.94 59.44 11.10
C ASP A 95 39.48 59.40 11.09
N LYS A 96 40.09 58.29 11.54
CA LYS A 96 41.56 58.18 11.68
C LYS A 96 42.25 57.62 10.44
N ASN A 97 41.61 56.69 9.72
CA ASN A 97 42.21 56.00 8.57
C ASN A 97 41.14 55.63 7.51
N PRO A 98 40.72 56.58 6.66
CA PRO A 98 39.65 56.36 5.69
C PRO A 98 39.98 55.28 4.64
N SER A 99 41.26 55.12 4.28
CA SER A 99 41.70 54.05 3.36
C SER A 99 41.52 52.66 3.95
N GLU A 100 41.83 52.49 5.24
CA GLU A 100 41.66 51.20 5.91
C GLU A 100 40.19 50.90 6.20
N TRP A 101 39.40 51.93 6.53
CA TRP A 101 37.95 51.84 6.61
C TRP A 101 37.36 51.30 5.31
N ALA A 102 37.73 51.87 4.16
CA ALA A 102 37.21 51.43 2.86
C ALA A 102 37.57 49.97 2.57
N ARG A 103 38.82 49.56 2.86
CA ARG A 103 39.27 48.17 2.69
C ARG A 103 38.49 47.19 3.57
N LEU A 104 38.34 47.48 4.87
CA LEU A 104 37.64 46.61 5.80
C LEU A 104 36.13 46.59 5.55
N ASN A 105 35.54 47.71 5.17
CA ASN A 105 34.13 47.76 4.80
C ASN A 105 33.87 46.94 3.53
N GLN A 106 34.75 47.00 2.52
CA GLN A 106 34.66 46.15 1.34
C GLN A 106 34.76 44.67 1.72
N GLN A 107 35.74 44.31 2.55
CA GLN A 107 35.88 42.93 3.03
C GLN A 107 34.64 42.44 3.77
N ARG A 108 34.03 43.28 4.62
CA ARG A 108 32.77 42.95 5.29
C ARG A 108 31.64 42.70 4.30
N LEU A 109 31.52 43.53 3.26
CA LEU A 109 30.50 43.36 2.22
C LEU A 109 30.69 42.07 1.43
N ASP A 110 31.94 41.75 1.07
CA ASP A 110 32.27 40.52 0.34
C ASP A 110 31.95 39.28 1.20
N GLU A 111 32.36 39.27 2.47
CA GLU A 111 32.06 38.18 3.41
C GLU A 111 30.54 38.05 3.67
N ALA A 112 29.82 39.17 3.80
CA ALA A 112 28.36 39.16 3.94
C ALA A 112 27.67 38.58 2.70
N ALA A 113 28.15 38.92 1.50
CA ALA A 113 27.61 38.39 0.25
C ALA A 113 27.83 36.89 0.13
N MET A 114 29.02 36.39 0.51
CA MET A 114 29.31 34.96 0.53
C MET A 114 28.40 34.20 1.51
N LEU A 115 28.18 34.73 2.72
CA LEU A 115 27.28 34.11 3.70
C LEU A 115 25.83 34.10 3.22
N ALA A 116 25.36 35.20 2.63
CA ALA A 116 24.00 35.28 2.08
C ALA A 116 23.80 34.32 0.89
N GLU A 117 24.82 34.09 0.07
CA GLU A 117 24.78 33.08 -0.99
C GLU A 117 24.76 31.65 -0.43
N ALA A 118 25.62 31.34 0.54
CA ALA A 118 25.65 30.05 1.21
C ALA A 118 24.31 29.73 1.89
N GLU A 119 23.70 30.74 2.53
CA GLU A 119 22.37 30.60 3.13
C GLU A 119 21.29 30.31 2.11
N ARG A 120 21.26 31.05 0.99
CA ARG A 120 20.29 30.79 -0.09
C ARG A 120 20.44 29.39 -0.66
N ARG A 121 21.67 28.93 -0.92
CA ARG A 121 21.94 27.57 -1.38
C ARG A 121 21.48 26.53 -0.36
N GLY A 122 21.84 26.70 0.91
CA GLY A 122 21.43 25.79 1.98
C GLY A 122 19.91 25.78 2.23
N GLN A 123 19.19 26.86 1.95
CA GLN A 123 17.72 26.88 1.98
C GLN A 123 17.12 26.14 0.78
N ALA A 124 17.65 26.37 -0.43
CA ALA A 124 17.21 25.68 -1.64
C ALA A 124 17.43 24.15 -1.54
N ASP A 125 18.59 23.73 -1.04
CA ASP A 125 18.91 22.31 -0.86
C ASP A 125 17.99 21.63 0.15
N ARG A 126 17.63 22.33 1.24
CA ARG A 126 16.65 21.84 2.22
C ARG A 126 15.27 21.66 1.60
N GLN A 127 14.78 22.67 0.87
CA GLN A 127 13.49 22.57 0.18
C GLN A 127 13.48 21.43 -0.85
N ALA A 128 14.57 21.25 -1.59
CA ALA A 128 14.70 20.15 -2.55
C ALA A 128 14.75 18.78 -1.85
N ALA A 129 15.37 18.68 -0.68
CA ALA A 129 15.37 17.45 0.12
C ALA A 129 13.98 17.13 0.69
N GLU A 130 13.27 18.13 1.21
CA GLU A 130 11.89 17.98 1.72
C GLU A 130 10.92 17.56 0.60
N GLN A 131 11.03 18.16 -0.59
CA GLN A 131 10.21 17.78 -1.74
C GLN A 131 10.46 16.34 -2.18
N ARG A 132 11.74 15.90 -2.23
CA ARG A 132 12.08 14.50 -2.55
C ARG A 132 11.53 13.54 -1.51
N ALA A 133 11.71 13.84 -0.22
CA ALA A 133 11.17 13.01 0.85
C ALA A 133 9.62 12.91 0.79
N ALA A 134 8.94 14.01 0.45
CA ALA A 134 7.49 14.01 0.27
C ALA A 134 7.04 13.16 -0.93
N GLN A 135 7.78 13.21 -2.04
CA GLN A 135 7.53 12.36 -3.22
C GLN A 135 7.75 10.88 -2.90
N GLU A 136 8.88 10.54 -2.28
CA GLU A 136 9.20 9.17 -1.85
C GLU A 136 8.13 8.62 -0.90
N LEU A 137 7.65 9.44 0.04
CA LEU A 137 6.56 9.07 0.94
C LEU A 137 5.24 8.84 0.20
N ALA A 138 4.92 9.68 -0.80
CA ALA A 138 3.70 9.51 -1.60
C ALA A 138 3.75 8.23 -2.44
N GLU A 139 4.89 7.95 -3.08
CA GLU A 139 5.13 6.72 -3.83
C GLU A 139 5.05 5.48 -2.93
N ALA A 140 5.63 5.54 -1.72
CA ALA A 140 5.54 4.45 -0.75
C ALA A 140 4.10 4.20 -0.30
N ARG A 141 3.31 5.26 -0.07
CA ARG A 141 1.88 5.15 0.27
C ARG A 141 1.08 4.50 -0.84
N GLU A 142 1.32 4.90 -2.08
CA GLU A 142 0.63 4.32 -3.24
C GLU A 142 0.99 2.84 -3.41
N ALA A 143 2.27 2.48 -3.23
CA ALA A 143 2.72 1.09 -3.30
C ALA A 143 2.08 0.21 -2.21
N GLU A 144 1.97 0.71 -0.97
CA GLU A 144 1.28 0.00 0.11
C GLU A 144 -0.24 -0.07 -0.14
N HIS A 145 -0.84 0.99 -0.68
CA HIS A 145 -2.25 1.00 -1.07
C HIS A 145 -2.54 -0.06 -2.13
N GLN A 146 -1.69 -0.17 -3.16
CA GLN A 146 -1.86 -1.19 -4.20
C GLN A 146 -1.82 -2.61 -3.62
N LYS A 147 -0.92 -2.89 -2.66
CA LYS A 147 -0.88 -4.19 -1.96
C LYS A 147 -2.20 -4.48 -1.24
N LEU A 148 -2.82 -3.47 -0.64
CA LEU A 148 -4.13 -3.59 0.00
C LEU A 148 -5.25 -3.81 -1.03
N ALA A 149 -5.23 -3.08 -2.15
CA ALA A 149 -6.19 -3.24 -3.24
C ALA A 149 -6.15 -4.66 -3.83
N ASP A 150 -4.95 -5.22 -4.00
CA ASP A 150 -4.78 -6.58 -4.54
C ASP A 150 -5.28 -7.66 -3.56
N LYS A 151 -5.03 -7.50 -2.26
CA LYS A 151 -5.41 -8.49 -1.22
C LYS A 151 -6.86 -8.38 -0.76
N LEU A 152 -7.37 -7.15 -0.67
CA LEU A 152 -8.66 -6.79 -0.07
C LEU A 152 -9.44 -5.88 -1.05
N PRO A 153 -9.77 -6.38 -2.25
CA PRO A 153 -10.39 -5.57 -3.30
C PRO A 153 -11.75 -5.00 -2.90
N ASP A 154 -12.51 -5.69 -2.04
CA ASP A 154 -13.80 -5.20 -1.53
C ASP A 154 -13.68 -3.89 -0.73
N PHE A 155 -12.52 -3.65 -0.11
CA PHE A 155 -12.28 -2.49 0.75
C PHE A 155 -11.40 -1.43 0.09
N PHE A 156 -10.46 -1.84 -0.76
CA PHE A 156 -9.45 -0.95 -1.33
C PHE A 156 -9.40 -0.95 -2.87
N GLY A 157 -10.17 -1.80 -3.55
CA GLY A 157 -10.14 -1.94 -5.00
C GLY A 157 -10.74 -0.76 -5.78
N THR A 158 -11.45 0.15 -5.11
CA THR A 158 -11.93 1.40 -5.71
C THR A 158 -11.60 2.58 -4.79
N GLN A 159 -11.40 3.76 -5.38
CA GLN A 159 -11.08 4.97 -4.62
C GLN A 159 -12.16 5.32 -3.58
N ASP A 160 -13.44 5.10 -3.90
CA ASP A 160 -14.55 5.37 -2.96
C ASP A 160 -14.59 4.35 -1.80
N ALA A 161 -14.39 3.06 -2.09
CA ALA A 161 -14.30 2.04 -1.05
C ALA A 161 -13.09 2.28 -0.14
N ALA A 162 -11.94 2.64 -0.72
CA ALA A 162 -10.72 2.95 0.01
C ALA A 162 -10.93 4.15 0.94
N ALA A 163 -11.47 5.26 0.43
CA ALA A 163 -11.74 6.46 1.21
C ALA A 163 -12.66 6.16 2.41
N LYS A 164 -13.75 5.42 2.19
CA LYS A 164 -14.67 5.00 3.26
C LYS A 164 -13.97 4.12 4.30
N THR A 165 -13.15 3.18 3.85
CA THR A 165 -12.41 2.26 4.73
C THR A 165 -11.39 3.02 5.57
N TYR A 166 -10.62 3.93 4.97
CA TYR A 166 -9.67 4.78 5.69
C TYR A 166 -10.36 5.69 6.71
N ASP A 167 -11.50 6.30 6.35
CA ASP A 167 -12.29 7.12 7.28
C ASP A 167 -12.82 6.31 8.47
N GLU A 168 -13.33 5.10 8.20
CA GLU A 168 -13.85 4.21 9.25
C GLU A 168 -12.74 3.73 10.19
N LEU A 169 -11.59 3.34 9.63
CA LEU A 169 -10.39 3.00 10.38
C LEU A 169 -9.89 4.18 11.22
N GLY A 170 -9.84 5.38 10.66
CA GLY A 170 -9.43 6.59 11.38
C GLY A 170 -10.31 6.85 12.60
N ARG A 171 -11.64 6.76 12.45
CA ARG A 171 -12.59 6.90 13.57
C ARG A 171 -12.43 5.80 14.60
N PHE A 172 -12.23 4.56 14.17
CA PHE A 172 -12.02 3.42 15.05
C PHE A 172 -10.76 3.58 15.89
N LEU A 173 -9.63 3.88 15.25
CA LEU A 173 -8.34 4.06 15.92
C LEU A 173 -8.37 5.26 16.87
N LEU A 174 -9.04 6.34 16.49
CA LEU A 174 -9.26 7.49 17.36
C LEU A 174 -10.08 7.12 18.60
N ALA A 175 -11.16 6.33 18.44
CA ALA A 175 -11.94 5.82 19.56
C ALA A 175 -11.15 4.87 20.46
N LYS A 176 -10.05 4.26 19.97
CA LYS A 176 -9.09 3.49 20.77
C LYS A 176 -8.04 4.34 21.47
N GLY A 177 -8.11 5.67 21.34
CA GLY A 177 -7.18 6.61 21.98
C GLY A 177 -5.87 6.78 21.21
N ILE A 178 -5.80 6.37 19.95
CA ILE A 178 -4.62 6.62 19.11
C ILE A 178 -4.67 8.08 18.62
N PRO A 179 -3.59 8.86 18.81
CA PRO A 179 -3.55 10.26 18.39
C PRO A 179 -3.58 10.38 16.85
N VAL A 180 -4.17 11.47 16.35
CA VAL A 180 -4.41 11.71 14.91
C VAL A 180 -3.10 11.74 14.13
N GLU A 181 -2.05 12.30 14.71
CA GLU A 181 -0.71 12.37 14.11
C GLU A 181 -0.16 10.97 13.83
N ARG A 182 -0.42 10.02 14.75
CA ARG A 182 0.00 8.63 14.58
C ARG A 182 -0.87 7.89 13.57
N ILE A 183 -2.18 8.17 13.53
CA ILE A 183 -3.08 7.58 12.52
C ILE A 183 -2.62 8.00 11.11
N ASN A 184 -2.33 9.28 10.90
CA ASN A 184 -1.89 9.81 9.60
C ASN A 184 -0.50 9.32 9.16
N ALA A 185 0.31 8.82 10.11
CA ALA A 185 1.62 8.24 9.85
C ALA A 185 1.57 6.75 9.50
N VAL A 186 0.47 6.05 9.79
CA VAL A 186 0.30 4.62 9.48
C VAL A 186 -0.25 4.46 8.07
N TYR A 187 0.56 3.89 7.18
CA TYR A 187 0.18 3.59 5.79
C TYR A 187 0.61 2.19 5.35
N GLU A 188 1.33 1.47 6.20
CA GLU A 188 1.86 0.15 5.93
C GLU A 188 0.72 -0.88 5.87
N ALA A 189 0.68 -1.66 4.78
CA ALA A 189 -0.40 -2.61 4.53
C ALA A 189 -0.64 -3.60 5.69
N PRO A 190 0.38 -4.22 6.32
CA PRO A 190 0.16 -5.15 7.43
C PRO A 190 -0.52 -4.52 8.65
N ILE A 191 -0.24 -3.24 8.92
CA ILE A 191 -0.83 -2.53 10.06
C ILE A 191 -2.29 -2.21 9.75
N ILE A 192 -2.57 -1.78 8.52
CA ILE A 192 -3.94 -1.51 8.06
C ILE A 192 -4.78 -2.79 8.06
N GLU A 193 -4.23 -3.91 7.60
CA GLU A 193 -4.88 -5.24 7.63
C GLU A 193 -5.24 -5.62 9.07
N LEU A 194 -4.31 -5.46 10.01
CA LEU A 194 -4.55 -5.75 11.43
C LEU A 194 -5.64 -4.83 12.00
N ALA A 195 -5.56 -3.52 11.75
CA ALA A 195 -6.55 -2.56 12.22
C ALA A 195 -7.95 -2.86 11.65
N LEU A 196 -8.04 -3.24 10.38
CA LEU A 196 -9.29 -3.61 9.73
C LEU A 196 -9.87 -4.90 10.34
N SER A 197 -9.03 -5.90 10.60
CA SER A 197 -9.47 -7.13 11.27
C SER A 197 -10.04 -6.86 12.67
N ALA A 198 -9.37 -5.99 13.44
CA ALA A 198 -9.81 -5.59 14.77
C ALA A 198 -11.14 -4.82 14.73
N LEU A 199 -11.29 -3.88 13.80
CA LEU A 199 -12.54 -3.16 13.54
C LEU A 199 -13.69 -4.14 13.23
N ARG A 200 -13.49 -5.05 12.28
CA ARG A 200 -14.52 -6.03 11.88
C ARG A 200 -14.88 -6.97 13.01
N PHE A 201 -13.89 -7.41 13.80
CA PHE A 201 -14.11 -8.26 14.95
C PHE A 201 -15.00 -7.58 15.99
N GLU A 202 -14.74 -6.31 16.32
CA GLU A 202 -15.56 -5.56 17.28
C GLU A 202 -16.97 -5.32 16.75
N GLN A 203 -17.12 -5.02 15.46
CA GLN A 203 -18.44 -4.90 14.84
C GLN A 203 -19.22 -6.22 14.94
N ALA A 204 -18.58 -7.34 14.61
CA ALA A 204 -19.20 -8.67 14.73
C ALA A 204 -19.63 -8.97 16.17
N GLN A 205 -18.79 -8.65 17.16
CA GLN A 205 -19.15 -8.79 18.57
C GLN A 205 -20.37 -7.94 18.94
N GLN A 206 -20.39 -6.66 18.54
CA GLN A 206 -21.52 -5.77 18.81
C GLN A 206 -22.81 -6.26 18.13
N HIS A 207 -22.72 -6.77 16.90
CA HIS A 207 -23.85 -7.36 16.18
C HIS A 207 -24.38 -8.63 16.86
N ALA A 208 -23.48 -9.49 17.37
CA ALA A 208 -23.85 -10.69 18.11
C ALA A 208 -24.59 -10.33 19.43
N LEU A 209 -24.07 -9.35 20.18
CA LEU A 209 -24.69 -8.87 21.42
C LEU A 209 -26.09 -8.27 21.16
N ARG A 210 -26.23 -7.39 20.16
CA ARG A 210 -27.53 -6.79 19.79
C ARG A 210 -28.54 -7.85 19.32
N SER A 211 -28.08 -8.85 18.58
CA SER A 211 -28.93 -9.97 18.15
C SER A 211 -29.41 -10.81 19.32
N ALA A 212 -28.55 -11.06 20.31
CA ALA A 212 -28.92 -11.76 21.53
C ALA A 212 -29.91 -10.96 22.40
N GLU A 213 -29.74 -9.64 22.50
CA GLU A 213 -30.69 -8.76 23.19
C GLU A 213 -32.07 -8.73 22.52
N ARG A 214 -32.11 -8.66 21.18
CA ARG A 214 -33.38 -8.75 20.43
C ARG A 214 -34.05 -10.10 20.59
N ALA A 215 -33.29 -11.19 20.63
CA ALA A 215 -33.85 -12.53 20.89
C ALA A 215 -34.44 -12.64 22.31
N LYS A 216 -33.82 -11.99 23.31
CA LYS A 216 -34.36 -11.91 24.68
C LYS A 216 -35.59 -11.02 24.78
N GLN A 217 -35.67 -9.93 24.02
CA GLN A 217 -36.86 -9.05 23.98
C GLN A 217 -38.01 -9.63 23.13
N GLY A 218 -37.71 -10.49 22.15
CA GLY A 218 -38.70 -11.19 21.32
C GLY A 218 -39.46 -12.32 22.03
N GLN A 219 -39.12 -12.67 23.27
CA GLN A 219 -39.83 -13.67 24.08
C GLN A 219 -41.04 -13.11 24.86
N SER A 220 -41.45 -11.86 24.65
CA SER A 220 -42.80 -11.42 25.00
C SER A 220 -43.75 -11.56 23.81
N ALA A 221 -43.82 -12.76 23.21
CA ALA A 221 -44.90 -13.09 22.30
C ALA A 221 -46.19 -13.14 23.13
N ARG A 222 -47.05 -12.14 22.95
CA ARG A 222 -48.42 -12.13 23.46
C ARG A 222 -49.07 -13.48 23.12
N PRO A 223 -49.72 -14.18 24.07
CA PRO A 223 -50.41 -15.42 23.75
C PRO A 223 -51.46 -15.09 22.68
N THR A 224 -51.32 -15.72 21.51
CA THR A 224 -52.33 -15.66 20.46
C THR A 224 -53.65 -16.14 21.08
N PRO A 225 -54.74 -15.36 21.02
CA PRO A 225 -55.99 -15.76 21.66
C PRO A 225 -56.50 -17.03 21.00
N THR A 226 -56.71 -18.05 21.83
CA THR A 226 -57.31 -19.33 21.48
C THR A 226 -58.69 -19.08 20.91
N ARG A 227 -58.83 -19.12 19.58
CA ARG A 227 -60.13 -19.06 18.91
C ARG A 227 -60.79 -20.44 19.06
N ILE A 228 -61.68 -20.55 20.03
CA ILE A 228 -62.63 -21.66 20.09
C ILE A 228 -63.64 -21.46 18.96
N ALA A 229 -63.76 -22.42 18.05
CA ALA A 229 -64.86 -22.50 17.11
C ALA A 229 -65.58 -23.85 17.28
N PRO A 230 -66.91 -23.86 17.40
CA PRO A 230 -67.71 -25.06 17.62
C PRO A 230 -68.01 -25.78 16.30
N GLY A 231 -67.88 -27.11 16.32
CA GLY A 231 -68.70 -28.02 15.53
C GLY A 231 -68.47 -28.09 14.01
N PRO A 232 -68.89 -29.19 13.37
CA PRO A 232 -68.15 -29.81 12.27
C PRO A 232 -68.70 -29.42 10.90
N SER A 233 -67.82 -29.16 9.94
CA SER A 233 -68.16 -29.34 8.52
C SER A 233 -66.89 -29.52 7.69
N PHE A 234 -66.97 -30.56 6.86
CA PHE A 234 -66.05 -30.91 5.79
C PHE A 234 -65.85 -29.72 4.83
N ALA A 235 -64.60 -29.37 4.53
CA ALA A 235 -64.15 -29.02 3.17
C ALA A 235 -62.68 -28.54 3.16
N LYS A 236 -61.84 -29.29 2.42
CA LYS A 236 -60.69 -28.83 1.63
C LYS A 236 -59.71 -27.85 2.30
N ALA A 237 -58.75 -28.42 3.04
CA ALA A 237 -57.49 -27.73 3.34
C ALA A 237 -56.41 -28.10 2.31
N SER A 238 -56.09 -27.10 1.48
CA SER A 238 -54.77 -26.77 0.93
C SER A 238 -53.84 -27.93 0.52
N GLU A 239 -53.79 -28.20 -0.78
CA GLU A 239 -52.78 -29.05 -1.44
C GLU A 239 -51.41 -28.35 -1.64
N GLY A 240 -51.18 -27.18 -1.02
CA GLY A 240 -50.01 -26.35 -1.35
C GLY A 240 -48.74 -26.58 -0.54
N ASN A 241 -48.72 -27.39 0.53
CA ASN A 241 -47.52 -27.48 1.38
C ASN A 241 -47.28 -28.82 2.11
N ARG A 242 -47.87 -29.92 1.64
CA ARG A 242 -47.70 -31.24 2.26
C ARG A 242 -46.25 -31.75 2.18
N GLN A 243 -45.53 -31.37 1.13
CA GLN A 243 -44.13 -31.78 0.93
C GLN A 243 -43.19 -31.05 1.91
N GLY A 244 -43.41 -29.76 2.15
CA GLY A 244 -42.62 -29.01 3.14
C GLY A 244 -42.80 -29.50 4.57
N ASP A 245 -44.01 -29.95 4.94
CA ASP A 245 -44.26 -30.54 6.26
C ASP A 245 -43.68 -31.96 6.38
N ALA A 246 -43.74 -32.77 5.31
CA ALA A 246 -43.12 -34.09 5.28
C ALA A 246 -41.59 -34.01 5.40
N VAL A 247 -40.93 -33.10 4.67
CA VAL A 247 -39.48 -32.88 4.76
C VAL A 247 -39.06 -32.44 6.16
N ARG A 248 -39.85 -31.55 6.80
CA ARG A 248 -39.60 -31.11 8.18
C ARG A 248 -39.69 -32.26 9.19
N GLN A 249 -40.69 -33.13 9.05
CA GLN A 249 -40.86 -34.28 9.93
C GLN A 249 -39.79 -35.34 9.73
N ALA A 250 -39.45 -35.68 8.49
CA ALA A 250 -38.36 -36.62 8.19
C ALA A 250 -37.00 -36.08 8.66
N SER A 251 -36.74 -34.78 8.50
CA SER A 251 -35.52 -34.13 8.99
C SER A 251 -35.40 -34.16 10.51
N ALA A 252 -36.52 -34.00 11.23
CA ALA A 252 -36.55 -34.07 12.67
C ALA A 252 -36.29 -35.49 13.18
N ARG A 253 -36.91 -36.50 12.55
CA ARG A 253 -36.68 -37.93 12.86
C ARG A 253 -35.23 -38.35 12.60
N PHE A 254 -34.65 -37.92 11.49
CA PHE A 254 -33.25 -38.19 11.17
C PHE A 254 -32.27 -37.56 12.18
N ARG A 255 -32.51 -36.32 12.63
CA ARG A 255 -31.68 -35.70 13.68
C ARG A 255 -31.86 -36.39 15.02
N GLN A 256 -33.08 -36.80 15.36
CA GLN A 256 -33.37 -37.45 16.63
C GLN A 256 -32.76 -38.85 16.73
N SER A 257 -32.61 -39.54 15.61
CA SER A 257 -31.85 -40.80 15.51
C SER A 257 -30.33 -40.61 15.40
N GLY A 258 -29.82 -39.37 15.51
CA GLY A 258 -28.38 -39.10 15.40
C GLY A 258 -27.80 -39.33 14.00
N GLY A 259 -28.64 -39.35 12.97
CA GLY A 259 -28.24 -39.55 11.58
C GLY A 259 -27.99 -41.00 11.17
N SER A 260 -28.39 -41.98 12.00
CA SER A 260 -28.17 -43.41 11.72
C SER A 260 -29.37 -44.13 11.11
N SER A 261 -30.52 -43.46 10.94
CA SER A 261 -31.73 -44.04 10.34
C SER A 261 -31.64 -43.99 8.81
N LEU A 262 -31.38 -45.14 8.20
CA LEU A 262 -31.36 -45.31 6.73
C LEU A 262 -32.74 -45.03 6.11
N ASP A 263 -33.83 -45.40 6.78
CA ASP A 263 -35.19 -45.19 6.30
C ASP A 263 -35.55 -43.70 6.27
N ASP A 264 -35.20 -42.93 7.31
CA ASP A 264 -35.45 -41.48 7.34
C ASP A 264 -34.55 -40.73 6.33
N ALA A 265 -33.33 -41.22 6.09
CA ALA A 265 -32.43 -40.67 5.07
C ALA A 265 -32.98 -40.90 3.65
N ALA A 266 -33.49 -42.11 3.37
CA ALA A 266 -34.12 -42.44 2.09
C ALA A 266 -35.41 -41.64 1.86
N GLU A 267 -36.19 -41.42 2.92
CA GLU A 267 -37.40 -40.58 2.88
C GLU A 267 -37.05 -39.12 2.56
N LEU A 268 -35.97 -38.57 3.13
CA LEU A 268 -35.49 -37.22 2.82
C LEU A 268 -35.01 -37.05 1.39
N ILE A 269 -34.29 -38.04 0.84
CA ILE A 269 -33.83 -38.03 -0.56
C ILE A 269 -35.04 -38.06 -1.50
N ARG A 270 -36.00 -38.96 -1.24
CA ARG A 270 -37.24 -39.07 -2.03
C ARG A 270 -38.09 -37.79 -1.97
N LEU A 271 -38.12 -37.08 -0.85
CA LEU A 271 -38.92 -35.88 -0.69
C LEU A 271 -38.28 -34.61 -1.28
N ASN A 272 -36.96 -34.62 -1.50
CA ASN A 272 -36.18 -33.50 -2.05
C ASN A 272 -35.85 -33.63 -3.55
N ASP A 273 -36.25 -34.70 -4.23
CA ASP A 273 -35.93 -34.99 -5.64
C ASP A 273 -34.46 -34.71 -6.00
N LEU A 274 -33.53 -35.42 -5.34
CA LEU A 274 -32.11 -35.54 -5.71
C LEU A 274 -31.81 -36.91 -6.30
#